data_AF-A0A5B2TNF7-F1
#
_entry.id   AF-A0A5B2TNF7-F1
#
_cell.length_a   1.000
_cell.length_b   1.000
_cell.length_c   1.000
_cell.angle_alpha   90.00
_cell.angle_beta   90.00
_cell.angle_gamma   90.00
#
_symmetry.space_group_name_H-M   'P 1'
#
loop_
_entity.id
_entity.type
_entity.pdbx_description
1 polymer ?
#
loop_
_entity_poly.entity_id
_entity_poly.type
_entity_poly.pdbx_seq_one_letter_code
_entity_poly.pdbx_strand_id
1 'polypeptide(L)'
;MSNFHNWVIDNEQVIKQNIISVVEKQSIMVSFMGYYLEDNDKSYSMEPRPVYDTIPEYLEDNPNHGTITHIRYFFALKKGDETHTMTAHIYDRDKTGFLFSIEELAVEGTIMDLAKTKGFEIIKPMLMKKFTPYLDSIENLHKKIIDHGKIGDDTLNKINYKLRLDWNYYSNRMEGGTLTKPETRQVMLGVSVGAKPLNDVKEMSGHDKAVQEILHVAQGSLRIAESRIKNMHKLIMSEDDEKKEALIGVWKEENNEVINHKGEKQVFLSYEEVPLRIHELIDKTNAELDAHFNSKKQSRHPLYIAADFHLKYLYIHPFYDGNGRTARLLTNLILISCGYPPIIITDRTKEVYYRLISEVQSYGADKELFYAFMGERLQETQRLILDALDGKDISEDDDFDKEIALLKNELNTKEDEVIIGYDDLNLVDFLEDNALPLLLNLCEKGKKLEELFKKNQISIHIGQKWETTTFNNAHALFNKLLHQIEPKNTYDFKIDISLVDFIKNGINSFNVVWKCTLDFGRVGYTIKFDYEGDSMKWVKLYHKNISAEEHKEIVDSFGNHCLTEIRRRVKN
;
A
#
# COMPACT_ATOMS: atom_id res chain seq x y z
N MET A 1 -64.29 -5.63 17.56
CA MET A 1 -62.85 -5.83 17.74
C MET A 1 -62.19 -5.92 16.37
N SER A 2 -61.03 -5.30 16.15
CA SER A 2 -60.33 -5.36 14.86
C SER A 2 -59.90 -6.81 14.55
N ASN A 3 -59.70 -7.15 13.26
CA ASN A 3 -59.15 -8.45 12.88
C ASN A 3 -57.80 -8.72 13.55
N PHE A 4 -57.02 -7.67 13.83
CA PHE A 4 -55.73 -7.75 14.51
C PHE A 4 -55.88 -8.10 16.01
N HIS A 5 -56.85 -7.51 16.71
CA HIS A 5 -57.10 -7.81 18.12
C HIS A 5 -57.40 -9.30 18.36
N ASN A 6 -58.35 -9.87 17.59
CA ASN A 6 -58.68 -11.28 17.70
C ASN A 6 -57.50 -12.16 17.28
N TRP A 7 -56.77 -11.77 16.23
CA TRP A 7 -55.60 -12.51 15.78
C TRP A 7 -54.48 -12.57 16.83
N VAL A 8 -54.19 -11.47 17.53
CA VAL A 8 -53.18 -11.45 18.61
C VAL A 8 -53.59 -12.40 19.74
N ILE A 9 -54.85 -12.37 20.15
CA ILE A 9 -55.38 -13.27 21.19
C ILE A 9 -55.26 -14.75 20.75
N ASP A 10 -55.67 -15.05 19.52
CA ASP A 10 -55.67 -16.42 18.99
C ASP A 10 -54.25 -17.00 18.76
N ASN A 11 -53.23 -16.13 18.60
CA ASN A 11 -51.87 -16.54 18.24
C ASN A 11 -50.80 -16.23 19.31
N GLU A 12 -51.17 -15.66 20.45
CA GLU A 12 -50.25 -15.23 21.52
C GLU A 12 -49.28 -16.34 21.96
N GLN A 13 -49.81 -17.53 22.27
CA GLN A 13 -49.01 -18.67 22.69
C GLN A 13 -48.06 -19.14 21.59
N VAL A 14 -48.50 -19.14 20.33
CA VAL A 14 -47.67 -19.56 19.19
C VAL A 14 -46.52 -18.58 18.98
N ILE A 15 -46.79 -17.28 19.06
CA ILE A 15 -45.78 -16.22 18.94
C ILE A 15 -44.72 -16.35 20.04
N LYS A 16 -45.17 -16.46 21.29
CA LYS A 16 -44.30 -16.61 22.46
C LYS A 16 -43.42 -17.86 22.37
N GLN A 17 -44.01 -19.02 22.08
CA GLN A 17 -43.28 -20.28 21.99
C GLN A 17 -42.28 -20.31 20.84
N ASN A 18 -42.61 -19.70 19.70
CA ASN A 18 -41.68 -19.60 18.58
C ASN A 18 -40.48 -18.72 18.92
N ILE A 19 -40.69 -17.58 19.59
CA ILE A 19 -39.60 -16.71 20.05
C ILE A 19 -38.71 -17.47 21.04
N ILE A 20 -39.31 -18.15 22.03
CA ILE A 20 -38.58 -18.95 23.03
C ILE A 20 -37.74 -20.04 22.36
N SER A 21 -38.36 -20.87 21.51
CA SER A 21 -37.69 -22.00 20.85
C SER A 21 -36.49 -21.57 20.01
N VAL A 22 -36.55 -20.40 19.36
CA VAL A 22 -35.43 -19.86 18.58
C VAL A 22 -34.27 -19.46 19.47
N VAL A 23 -34.54 -18.81 20.59
CA VAL A 23 -33.51 -18.37 21.53
C VAL A 23 -32.85 -19.57 22.21
N GLU A 24 -33.63 -20.56 22.64
CA GLU A 24 -33.11 -21.77 23.29
C GLU A 24 -32.20 -22.59 22.36
N LYS A 25 -32.51 -22.64 21.06
CA LYS A 25 -31.64 -23.28 20.04
C LYS A 25 -30.25 -22.64 19.93
N GLN A 26 -30.05 -21.44 20.46
CA GLN A 26 -28.75 -20.76 20.50
C GLN A 26 -28.01 -20.97 21.84
N SER A 27 -28.44 -21.92 22.67
CA SER A 27 -27.90 -22.13 24.03
C SER A 27 -28.03 -20.90 24.95
N ILE A 28 -29.05 -20.08 24.72
CA ILE A 28 -29.41 -18.92 25.54
C ILE A 28 -30.67 -19.30 26.30
N MET A 29 -30.64 -19.20 27.63
CA MET A 29 -31.85 -19.36 28.43
C MET A 29 -32.75 -18.15 28.22
N VAL A 30 -34.01 -18.39 27.96
CA VAL A 30 -35.00 -17.33 27.75
C VAL A 30 -36.11 -17.49 28.77
N SER A 31 -36.45 -16.37 29.41
CA SER A 31 -37.58 -16.30 30.32
C SER A 31 -38.50 -15.19 29.85
N PHE A 32 -39.77 -15.52 29.65
CA PHE A 32 -40.77 -14.52 29.34
C PHE A 32 -41.04 -13.69 30.60
N MET A 33 -40.99 -12.36 30.46
CA MET A 33 -41.12 -11.42 31.59
C MET A 33 -42.50 -10.77 31.66
N GLY A 34 -43.36 -10.98 30.66
CA GLY A 34 -44.66 -10.32 30.54
C GLY A 34 -44.79 -9.57 29.21
N TYR A 35 -45.96 -9.01 28.94
CA TYR A 35 -46.16 -8.12 27.81
C TYR A 35 -46.83 -6.82 28.28
N TYR A 36 -46.76 -5.83 27.41
CA TYR A 36 -47.32 -4.50 27.60
C TYR A 36 -48.08 -4.10 26.34
N LEU A 37 -49.23 -3.44 26.49
CA LEU A 37 -50.08 -3.02 25.39
C LEU A 37 -50.04 -1.49 25.29
N GLU A 38 -49.72 -0.97 24.10
CA GLU A 38 -49.74 0.46 23.81
C GLU A 38 -51.09 0.80 23.16
N ASP A 39 -51.97 1.47 23.91
CA ASP A 39 -53.08 2.19 23.33
C ASP A 39 -52.57 3.39 22.52
N ASN A 40 -53.00 3.47 21.27
CA ASN A 40 -52.56 4.46 20.28
C ASN A 40 -52.77 5.94 20.68
N ASP A 41 -53.45 6.23 21.80
CA ASP A 41 -53.89 7.60 22.12
C ASP A 41 -52.96 8.41 23.05
N LYS A 42 -51.90 7.84 23.65
CA LYS A 42 -50.93 8.64 24.44
C LYS A 42 -49.52 8.03 24.43
N SER A 43 -48.69 8.49 23.50
CA SER A 43 -47.25 8.26 23.49
C SER A 43 -46.56 9.01 24.66
N TYR A 44 -45.68 8.29 25.37
CA TYR A 44 -44.76 8.76 26.42
C TYR A 44 -45.38 9.43 27.68
N SER A 45 -45.88 8.62 28.63
CA SER A 45 -45.92 9.02 30.05
C SER A 45 -44.70 8.46 30.78
N MET A 46 -44.09 9.24 31.67
CA MET A 46 -42.92 8.83 32.49
C MET A 46 -43.27 7.92 33.68
N GLU A 47 -44.52 7.45 33.79
CA GLU A 47 -44.93 6.57 34.89
C GLU A 47 -44.76 5.09 34.52
N PRO A 48 -44.25 4.25 35.43
CA PRO A 48 -44.14 2.81 35.20
C PRO A 48 -45.53 2.21 34.99
N ARG A 49 -45.77 1.64 33.81
CA ARG A 49 -47.04 0.98 33.49
C ARG A 49 -47.01 -0.46 34.02
N PRO A 50 -48.17 -1.01 34.45
CA PRO A 50 -48.26 -2.41 34.87
C PRO A 50 -47.87 -3.36 33.72
N VAL A 51 -47.05 -4.36 34.05
CA VAL A 51 -46.75 -5.50 33.19
C VAL A 51 -47.75 -6.59 33.50
N TYR A 52 -48.32 -7.21 32.47
CA TYR A 52 -49.32 -8.26 32.61
C TYR A 52 -48.75 -9.61 32.18
N ASP A 53 -49.18 -10.67 32.87
CA ASP A 53 -48.73 -12.03 32.61
C ASP A 53 -49.59 -12.70 31.52
N THR A 54 -50.89 -12.36 31.43
CA THR A 54 -51.83 -12.95 30.46
C THR A 54 -52.83 -11.95 29.86
N ILE A 55 -53.03 -11.96 28.52
CA ILE A 55 -53.85 -10.95 27.83
C ILE A 55 -55.23 -10.75 28.50
N PRO A 56 -55.89 -11.79 29.02
CA PRO A 56 -57.11 -11.64 29.82
C PRO A 56 -56.99 -10.70 31.04
N GLU A 57 -55.91 -10.75 31.83
CA GLU A 57 -55.71 -9.86 33.00
C GLU A 57 -55.66 -8.39 32.57
N TYR A 58 -55.02 -8.09 31.45
CA TYR A 58 -55.02 -6.74 30.89
C TYR A 58 -56.42 -6.28 30.49
N LEU A 59 -57.20 -7.16 29.82
CA LEU A 59 -58.54 -6.83 29.34
C LEU A 59 -59.52 -6.61 30.50
N GLU A 60 -59.32 -7.29 31.63
CA GLU A 60 -60.04 -7.02 32.88
C GLU A 60 -59.71 -5.63 33.45
N ASP A 61 -58.44 -5.24 33.46
CA ASP A 61 -58.00 -3.94 33.99
C ASP A 61 -58.29 -2.77 33.05
N ASN A 62 -58.55 -3.03 31.76
CA ASN A 62 -58.78 -2.00 30.72
C ASN A 62 -60.07 -2.24 29.92
N PRO A 63 -61.25 -2.32 30.56
CA PRO A 63 -62.50 -2.78 29.94
C PRO A 63 -63.05 -1.83 28.86
N ASN A 64 -62.57 -0.58 28.80
CA ASN A 64 -63.00 0.44 27.83
C ASN A 64 -62.09 0.55 26.60
N HIS A 65 -60.94 -0.13 26.58
CA HIS A 65 -59.98 -0.14 25.47
C HIS A 65 -60.25 -1.34 24.54
N GLY A 66 -61.30 -1.21 23.72
CA GLY A 66 -61.91 -2.33 22.98
C GLY A 66 -61.13 -2.92 21.81
N THR A 67 -59.89 -2.47 21.53
CA THR A 67 -59.04 -3.01 20.46
C THR A 67 -57.56 -2.86 20.80
N ILE A 68 -56.85 -3.98 20.84
CA ILE A 68 -55.38 -4.03 20.88
C ILE A 68 -54.89 -3.47 19.54
N THR A 69 -54.12 -2.40 19.55
CA THR A 69 -53.48 -1.82 18.35
C THR A 69 -51.97 -2.00 18.35
N HIS A 70 -51.36 -2.22 19.52
CA HIS A 70 -49.93 -2.50 19.66
C HIS A 70 -49.68 -3.34 20.92
N ILE A 71 -49.04 -4.50 20.78
CA ILE A 71 -48.54 -5.34 21.87
C ILE A 71 -47.01 -5.43 21.85
N ARG A 72 -46.38 -5.39 23.03
CA ARG A 72 -44.94 -5.48 23.25
C ARG A 72 -44.65 -6.62 24.22
N TYR A 73 -43.94 -7.66 23.77
CA TYR A 73 -43.51 -8.78 24.60
C TYR A 73 -42.13 -8.49 25.19
N PHE A 74 -41.91 -8.83 26.46
CA PHE A 74 -40.62 -8.75 27.13
C PHE A 74 -40.05 -10.14 27.42
N PHE A 75 -38.77 -10.31 27.14
CA PHE A 75 -38.03 -11.53 27.42
C PHE A 75 -36.72 -11.19 28.10
N ALA A 76 -36.39 -11.89 29.18
CA ALA A 76 -35.05 -11.92 29.75
C ALA A 76 -34.26 -13.03 29.04
N LEU A 77 -33.18 -12.63 28.40
CA LEU A 77 -32.21 -13.49 27.74
C LEU A 77 -31.02 -13.66 28.68
N LYS A 78 -30.68 -14.90 29.03
CA LYS A 78 -29.56 -15.22 29.92
C LYS A 78 -28.58 -16.16 29.25
N LYS A 79 -27.30 -15.76 29.19
CA LYS A 79 -26.19 -16.62 28.74
C LYS A 79 -25.05 -16.48 29.75
N GLY A 80 -24.76 -17.55 30.47
CA GLY A 80 -23.84 -17.46 31.62
C GLY A 80 -24.40 -16.53 32.71
N ASP A 81 -23.59 -15.56 33.13
CA ASP A 81 -23.95 -14.59 34.19
C ASP A 81 -24.61 -13.31 33.64
N GLU A 82 -24.63 -13.11 32.33
CA GLU A 82 -25.21 -11.92 31.69
C GLU A 82 -26.70 -12.09 31.42
N THR A 83 -27.47 -11.04 31.70
CA THR A 83 -28.91 -10.97 31.44
C THR A 83 -29.23 -9.73 30.62
N HIS A 84 -29.96 -9.90 29.52
CA HIS A 84 -30.41 -8.82 28.66
C HIS A 84 -31.93 -8.87 28.46
N THR A 85 -32.55 -7.71 28.28
CA THR A 85 -33.96 -7.64 27.91
C THR A 85 -34.11 -7.56 26.40
N MET A 86 -35.01 -8.37 25.86
CA MET A 86 -35.46 -8.31 24.47
C MET A 86 -36.92 -7.90 24.45
N THR A 87 -37.27 -6.96 23.58
CA THR A 87 -38.66 -6.60 23.32
C THR A 87 -39.10 -6.99 21.91
N ALA A 88 -40.31 -7.51 21.76
CA ALA A 88 -40.91 -7.79 20.46
C ALA A 88 -42.20 -7.00 20.34
N HIS A 89 -42.32 -6.11 19.35
CA HIS A 89 -43.50 -5.30 19.15
C HIS A 89 -44.32 -5.83 17.98
N ILE A 90 -45.63 -5.83 18.13
CA ILE A 90 -46.59 -6.10 17.07
C ILE A 90 -47.60 -4.97 17.10
N TYR A 91 -47.77 -4.25 16.00
CA TYR A 91 -48.75 -3.17 15.93
C TYR A 91 -49.52 -3.15 14.61
N ASP A 92 -50.72 -2.59 14.65
CA ASP A 92 -51.63 -2.43 13.53
C ASP A 92 -51.37 -1.07 12.84
N ARG A 93 -50.35 -1.02 11.97
CA ARG A 93 -50.21 0.07 10.97
C ARG A 93 -50.75 -0.40 9.63
N ASP A 94 -51.80 0.25 9.15
CA ASP A 94 -52.34 0.12 7.78
C ASP A 94 -52.46 -1.32 7.24
N LYS A 95 -52.85 -2.26 8.12
CA LYS A 95 -52.95 -3.71 7.83
C LYS A 95 -51.63 -4.32 7.32
N THR A 96 -50.60 -4.39 8.18
CA THR A 96 -49.79 -5.60 8.46
C THR A 96 -48.30 -5.30 8.79
N GLY A 97 -48.00 -4.70 9.95
CA GLY A 97 -46.60 -4.48 10.42
C GLY A 97 -46.21 -5.26 11.69
N PHE A 98 -44.95 -5.66 11.79
CA PHE A 98 -44.26 -6.15 12.99
C PHE A 98 -42.98 -5.35 13.19
N LEU A 99 -42.63 -5.01 14.43
CA LEU A 99 -41.36 -4.35 14.75
C LEU A 99 -40.66 -5.16 15.83
N PHE A 100 -39.51 -5.73 15.52
CA PHE A 100 -38.69 -6.38 16.53
C PHE A 100 -37.63 -5.39 17.04
N SER A 101 -37.54 -5.25 18.36
CA SER A 101 -36.58 -4.37 19.02
C SER A 101 -35.99 -5.05 20.24
N ILE A 102 -34.84 -5.70 20.06
CA ILE A 102 -33.94 -5.93 21.19
C ILE A 102 -33.47 -4.52 21.60
N GLU A 103 -33.45 -4.17 22.88
CA GLU A 103 -33.42 -2.79 23.44
C GLU A 103 -32.40 -1.78 22.87
N GLU A 104 -31.57 -2.15 21.89
CA GLU A 104 -30.60 -1.27 21.20
C GLU A 104 -30.63 -1.36 19.65
N LEU A 105 -31.56 -2.10 19.02
CA LEU A 105 -31.70 -2.20 17.56
C LEU A 105 -33.18 -2.38 17.15
N ALA A 106 -33.77 -1.37 16.51
CA ALA A 106 -35.14 -1.45 15.95
C ALA A 106 -35.10 -1.73 14.44
N VAL A 107 -35.78 -2.78 13.96
CA VAL A 107 -35.96 -3.08 12.53
C VAL A 107 -37.40 -3.53 12.25
N GLU A 108 -38.07 -2.88 11.29
CA GLU A 108 -39.48 -3.12 10.90
C GLU A 108 -39.64 -4.25 9.84
N GLY A 109 -40.74 -5.01 9.89
CA GLY A 109 -41.15 -6.06 8.94
C GLY A 109 -42.67 -6.18 8.78
N THR A 110 -43.18 -7.04 7.89
CA THR A 110 -44.64 -7.17 7.63
C THR A 110 -45.26 -8.50 8.10
N ILE A 111 -46.59 -8.57 8.35
CA ILE A 111 -47.26 -9.79 8.90
C ILE A 111 -47.13 -11.01 7.97
N MET A 112 -47.01 -10.79 6.65
CA MET A 112 -46.82 -11.87 5.68
C MET A 112 -45.49 -12.63 5.87
N ASP A 113 -44.53 -12.06 6.59
CA ASP A 113 -43.17 -12.60 6.77
C ASP A 113 -43.00 -13.54 7.98
N LEU A 114 -43.98 -13.60 8.90
CA LEU A 114 -43.93 -14.50 10.08
C LEU A 114 -44.60 -15.85 9.84
N ALA A 115 -45.61 -15.90 8.97
CA ALA A 115 -46.30 -17.14 8.59
C ALA A 115 -45.43 -18.05 7.69
N LYS A 116 -44.34 -17.52 7.14
CA LYS A 116 -43.35 -18.28 6.37
C LYS A 116 -42.00 -18.06 7.04
N THR A 117 -41.19 -19.10 7.12
CA THR A 117 -39.90 -19.21 7.82
C THR A 117 -38.86 -18.07 7.61
N LYS A 118 -39.13 -17.05 6.78
CA LYS A 118 -38.25 -15.94 6.42
C LYS A 118 -38.08 -14.85 7.49
N GLY A 119 -39.11 -14.52 8.28
CA GLY A 119 -38.95 -13.58 9.41
C GLY A 119 -37.95 -14.08 10.47
N PHE A 120 -37.81 -15.40 10.60
CA PHE A 120 -36.88 -16.06 11.52
C PHE A 120 -35.40 -15.95 11.12
N GLU A 121 -35.09 -15.86 9.82
CA GLU A 121 -33.72 -15.61 9.33
C GLU A 121 -33.27 -14.15 9.56
N ILE A 122 -34.19 -13.25 9.89
CA ILE A 122 -33.88 -11.86 10.28
C ILE A 122 -33.50 -11.79 11.76
N ILE A 123 -34.19 -12.56 12.62
CA ILE A 123 -33.97 -12.59 14.08
C ILE A 123 -32.65 -13.28 14.45
N LYS A 124 -32.29 -14.36 13.75
CA LYS A 124 -31.10 -15.17 14.03
C LYS A 124 -29.78 -14.37 13.97
N PRO A 125 -29.48 -13.57 12.94
CA PRO A 125 -28.32 -12.67 12.92
C PRO A 125 -28.32 -11.63 14.04
N MET A 126 -29.49 -11.16 14.49
CA MET A 126 -29.60 -10.16 15.57
C MET A 126 -29.30 -10.76 16.95
N LEU A 127 -29.75 -12.00 17.19
CA LEU A 127 -29.37 -12.79 18.36
C LEU A 127 -27.87 -13.15 18.33
N MET A 128 -27.32 -13.46 17.16
CA MET A 128 -25.88 -13.70 17.00
C MET A 128 -25.04 -12.42 17.18
N LYS A 129 -25.56 -11.25 16.80
CA LYS A 129 -24.90 -9.94 17.03
C LYS A 129 -24.71 -9.61 18.51
N LYS A 130 -25.65 -9.99 19.39
CA LYS A 130 -25.48 -9.82 20.86
C LYS A 130 -24.53 -10.85 21.47
N PHE A 131 -24.18 -11.94 20.78
CA PHE A 131 -23.34 -13.02 21.32
C PHE A 131 -22.19 -13.41 20.38
N THR A 132 -21.31 -12.44 20.10
CA THR A 132 -19.86 -12.66 20.01
C THR A 132 -19.28 -13.74 19.05
N PRO A 133 -19.85 -14.04 17.86
CA PRO A 133 -19.20 -14.98 16.95
C PRO A 133 -17.84 -14.47 16.44
N TYR A 134 -17.65 -13.14 16.43
CA TYR A 134 -16.37 -12.56 16.02
C TYR A 134 -15.29 -12.73 17.08
N LEU A 135 -15.58 -12.64 18.39
CA LEU A 135 -14.55 -12.87 19.43
C LEU A 135 -14.07 -14.32 19.44
N ASP A 136 -14.98 -15.29 19.41
CA ASP A 136 -14.59 -16.70 19.35
C ASP A 136 -13.76 -16.98 18.08
N SER A 137 -14.14 -16.38 16.96
CA SER A 137 -13.35 -16.50 15.74
C SER A 137 -12.00 -15.78 15.83
N ILE A 138 -11.91 -14.62 16.47
CA ILE A 138 -10.66 -13.88 16.69
C ILE A 138 -9.72 -14.71 17.56
N GLU A 139 -10.22 -15.29 18.65
CA GLU A 139 -9.43 -16.14 19.54
C GLU A 139 -8.98 -17.42 18.86
N ASN A 140 -9.85 -18.04 18.06
CA ASN A 140 -9.48 -19.21 17.27
C ASN A 140 -8.41 -18.88 16.22
N LEU A 141 -8.51 -17.74 15.52
CA LEU A 141 -7.49 -17.29 14.57
C LEU A 141 -6.18 -16.92 15.28
N HIS A 142 -6.28 -16.23 16.41
CA HIS A 142 -5.13 -15.83 17.23
C HIS A 142 -4.38 -17.07 17.73
N LYS A 143 -5.12 -18.06 18.25
CA LYS A 143 -4.57 -19.34 18.66
C LYS A 143 -3.87 -20.05 17.50
N LYS A 144 -4.45 -20.09 16.30
CA LYS A 144 -3.77 -20.68 15.12
C LYS A 144 -2.45 -19.99 14.79
N ILE A 145 -2.39 -18.66 14.91
CA ILE A 145 -1.16 -17.88 14.69
C ILE A 145 -0.11 -18.26 15.76
N ILE A 146 -0.51 -18.34 17.03
CA ILE A 146 0.38 -18.72 18.13
C ILE A 146 0.87 -20.17 17.99
N ASP A 147 -0.04 -21.10 17.68
CA ASP A 147 0.22 -22.54 17.56
C ASP A 147 1.16 -22.86 16.37
N HIS A 148 1.28 -21.97 15.38
CA HIS A 148 2.28 -22.07 14.32
C HIS A 148 3.73 -21.97 14.88
N GLY A 149 3.91 -21.41 16.07
CA GLY A 149 5.21 -21.31 16.73
C GLY A 149 6.09 -20.21 16.14
N LYS A 150 7.41 -20.44 16.11
CA LYS A 150 8.37 -19.42 15.65
C LYS A 150 8.17 -19.14 14.16
N ILE A 151 7.81 -17.90 13.85
CA ILE A 151 7.75 -17.39 12.48
C ILE A 151 9.18 -17.17 11.97
N GLY A 152 9.50 -17.68 10.78
CA GLY A 152 10.80 -17.43 10.15
C GLY A 152 10.99 -15.96 9.81
N ASP A 153 12.22 -15.45 9.90
CA ASP A 153 12.53 -14.03 9.77
C ASP A 153 12.03 -13.44 8.43
N ASP A 154 12.15 -14.19 7.32
CA ASP A 154 11.65 -13.77 6.01
C ASP A 154 10.13 -13.58 5.98
N THR A 155 9.36 -14.54 6.52
CA THR A 155 7.90 -14.46 6.57
C THR A 155 7.46 -13.33 7.50
N LEU A 156 8.12 -13.19 8.66
CA LEU A 156 7.83 -12.09 9.59
C LEU A 156 8.11 -10.72 8.96
N ASN A 157 9.23 -10.59 8.24
CA ASN A 157 9.58 -9.36 7.52
C ASN A 157 8.55 -9.03 6.43
N LYS A 158 8.07 -10.02 5.67
CA LYS A 158 7.01 -9.84 4.67
C LYS A 158 5.69 -9.37 5.31
N ILE A 159 5.26 -10.02 6.39
CA ILE A 159 4.05 -9.64 7.14
C ILE A 159 4.19 -8.20 7.64
N ASN A 160 5.28 -7.90 8.36
CA ASN A 160 5.49 -6.58 8.96
C ASN A 160 5.55 -5.48 7.90
N TYR A 161 6.21 -5.74 6.77
CA TYR A 161 6.26 -4.80 5.65
C TYR A 161 4.87 -4.56 5.06
N LYS A 162 4.08 -5.62 4.81
CA LYS A 162 2.71 -5.50 4.27
C LYS A 162 1.81 -4.71 5.19
N LEU A 163 1.81 -5.03 6.49
CA LEU A 163 1.01 -4.34 7.50
C LEU A 163 1.41 -2.87 7.64
N ARG A 164 2.71 -2.59 7.68
CA ARG A 164 3.25 -1.21 7.74
C ARG A 164 2.81 -0.41 6.51
N LEU A 165 2.95 -0.97 5.31
CA LEU A 165 2.58 -0.31 4.06
C LEU A 165 1.07 -0.01 3.99
N ASP A 166 0.24 -1.01 4.24
CA ASP A 166 -1.22 -0.86 4.20
C ASP A 166 -1.70 0.16 5.23
N TRP A 167 -1.18 0.07 6.45
CA TRP A 167 -1.56 0.95 7.54
C TRP A 167 -1.19 2.41 7.23
N ASN A 168 0.04 2.66 6.80
CA ASN A 168 0.48 4.01 6.37
C ASN A 168 -0.39 4.56 5.26
N TYR A 169 -0.58 3.77 4.19
CA TYR A 169 -1.32 4.19 3.01
C TYR A 169 -2.77 4.52 3.35
N TYR A 170 -3.52 3.57 3.91
CA TYR A 170 -4.94 3.77 4.11
C TYR A 170 -5.25 4.79 5.21
N SER A 171 -4.47 4.83 6.30
CA SER A 171 -4.71 5.76 7.40
C SER A 171 -4.53 7.22 6.97
N ASN A 172 -3.54 7.53 6.13
CA ASN A 172 -3.34 8.90 5.63
C ASN A 172 -4.32 9.25 4.51
N ARG A 173 -4.60 8.30 3.60
CA ARG A 173 -5.55 8.51 2.50
C ARG A 173 -6.98 8.80 2.97
N MET A 174 -7.39 8.21 4.10
CA MET A 174 -8.69 8.47 4.72
C MET A 174 -8.90 9.94 5.14
N GLU A 175 -7.81 10.67 5.40
CA GLU A 175 -7.83 12.10 5.76
C GLU A 175 -7.47 13.00 4.57
N GLY A 176 -7.52 12.48 3.33
CA GLY A 176 -7.24 13.26 2.12
C GLY A 176 -5.80 13.18 1.60
N GLY A 177 -4.94 12.36 2.21
CA GLY A 177 -3.56 12.18 1.74
C GLY A 177 -3.48 11.77 0.26
N THR A 178 -2.64 12.46 -0.51
CA THR A 178 -2.60 12.33 -1.98
C THR A 178 -1.60 11.30 -2.50
N LEU A 179 -0.80 10.71 -1.62
CA LEU A 179 0.17 9.68 -2.00
C LEU A 179 -0.56 8.41 -2.43
N THR A 180 -0.14 7.87 -3.56
CA THR A 180 -0.46 6.51 -3.99
C THR A 180 0.30 5.51 -3.13
N LYS A 181 -0.07 4.23 -3.24
CA LYS A 181 0.60 3.17 -2.49
C LYS A 181 2.06 2.96 -2.91
N PRO A 182 2.42 3.01 -4.21
CA PRO A 182 3.83 3.02 -4.62
C PRO A 182 4.62 4.23 -4.09
N GLU A 183 4.01 5.42 -4.04
CA GLU A 183 4.67 6.62 -3.48
C GLU A 183 4.84 6.51 -1.95
N THR A 184 3.83 5.97 -1.25
CA THR A 184 3.91 5.67 0.19
C THR A 184 5.09 4.74 0.48
N ARG A 185 5.27 3.73 -0.37
CA ARG A 185 6.39 2.80 -0.29
C ARG A 185 7.74 3.49 -0.51
N GLN A 186 7.83 4.44 -1.44
CA GLN A 186 9.05 5.24 -1.63
C GLN A 186 9.39 6.04 -0.38
N VAL A 187 8.40 6.70 0.25
CA VAL A 187 8.60 7.42 1.51
C VAL A 187 9.08 6.49 2.63
N MET A 188 8.48 5.30 2.75
CA MET A 188 8.90 4.29 3.74
C MET A 188 10.36 3.81 3.56
N LEU A 189 10.88 3.88 2.34
CA LEU A 189 12.27 3.55 2.00
C LEU A 189 13.22 4.75 2.10
N GLY A 190 12.72 5.94 2.47
CA GLY A 190 13.49 7.17 2.52
C GLY A 190 13.83 7.75 1.13
N VAL A 191 13.11 7.33 0.09
CA VAL A 191 13.28 7.82 -1.28
C VAL A 191 12.39 9.04 -1.49
N SER A 192 12.91 10.04 -2.20
CA SER A 192 12.15 11.26 -2.52
C SER A 192 11.00 10.96 -3.48
N VAL A 193 9.81 11.47 -3.19
CA VAL A 193 8.64 11.42 -4.08
C VAL A 193 8.52 12.77 -4.79
N GLY A 194 8.49 12.75 -6.12
CA GLY A 194 8.31 13.96 -6.94
C GLY A 194 6.85 14.37 -7.07
N ALA A 195 6.60 15.67 -7.31
CA ALA A 195 5.28 16.21 -7.68
C ALA A 195 4.12 16.00 -6.66
N LYS A 196 4.43 15.92 -5.37
CA LYS A 196 3.44 15.90 -4.27
C LYS A 196 3.62 17.06 -3.30
N PRO A 197 2.56 17.48 -2.57
CA PRO A 197 2.70 18.46 -1.49
C PRO A 197 3.73 17.99 -0.46
N LEU A 198 4.59 18.91 -0.01
CA LEU A 198 5.63 18.57 0.97
C LEU A 198 5.04 18.09 2.30
N ASN A 199 3.91 18.65 2.72
CA ASN A 199 3.22 18.23 3.94
C ASN A 199 2.73 16.79 3.85
N ASP A 200 2.08 16.37 2.77
CA ASP A 200 1.67 14.96 2.61
C ASP A 200 2.85 13.99 2.75
N VAL A 201 4.03 14.35 2.22
CA VAL A 201 5.25 13.54 2.35
C VAL A 201 5.78 13.52 3.79
N LYS A 202 5.78 14.67 4.47
CA LYS A 202 6.20 14.78 5.88
C LYS A 202 5.26 14.02 6.80
N GLU A 203 3.94 14.18 6.65
CA GLU A 203 2.91 13.47 7.42
C GLU A 203 3.02 11.96 7.19
N MET A 204 3.22 11.51 5.95
CA MET A 204 3.43 10.10 5.66
C MET A 204 4.70 9.56 6.34
N SER A 205 5.81 10.30 6.27
CA SER A 205 7.06 9.92 6.95
C SER A 205 6.90 9.89 8.47
N GLY A 206 6.17 10.84 9.03
CA GLY A 206 5.83 10.92 10.44
C GLY A 206 4.97 9.73 10.90
N HIS A 207 3.88 9.46 10.18
CA HIS A 207 3.02 8.32 10.43
C HIS A 207 3.79 7.00 10.34
N ASP A 208 4.68 6.87 9.37
CA ASP A 208 5.52 5.68 9.21
C ASP A 208 6.47 5.46 10.40
N LYS A 209 7.08 6.52 10.93
CA LYS A 209 7.88 6.42 12.17
C LYS A 209 7.01 5.98 13.34
N ALA A 210 5.79 6.52 13.48
CA ALA A 210 4.87 6.11 14.53
C ALA A 210 4.49 4.63 14.42
N VAL A 211 4.19 4.14 13.20
CA VAL A 211 3.89 2.72 12.96
C VAL A 211 5.08 1.84 13.31
N GLN A 212 6.30 2.23 12.91
CA GLN A 212 7.51 1.49 13.28
C GLN A 212 7.68 1.42 14.80
N GLU A 213 7.53 2.54 15.51
CA GLU A 213 7.62 2.56 16.98
C GLU A 213 6.61 1.59 17.62
N ILE A 214 5.37 1.57 17.12
CA ILE A 214 4.31 0.70 17.62
C ILE A 214 4.61 -0.78 17.34
N LEU A 215 5.07 -1.13 16.14
CA LEU A 215 5.35 -2.52 15.77
C LEU A 215 6.51 -3.13 16.59
N HIS A 216 7.36 -2.32 17.19
CA HIS A 216 8.45 -2.76 18.08
C HIS A 216 8.06 -2.80 19.57
N VAL A 217 6.81 -2.46 19.94
CA VAL A 217 6.35 -2.50 21.34
C VAL A 217 6.28 -3.95 21.84
N ALA A 218 6.94 -4.22 22.96
CA ALA A 218 6.86 -5.51 23.63
C ALA A 218 5.49 -5.69 24.32
N GLN A 219 4.95 -6.91 24.27
CA GLN A 219 3.71 -7.25 24.96
C GLN A 219 3.79 -6.91 26.46
N GLY A 220 2.71 -6.34 27.02
CA GLY A 220 2.64 -5.99 28.45
C GLY A 220 3.46 -4.77 28.88
N SER A 221 4.14 -4.08 27.96
CA SER A 221 4.98 -2.91 28.28
C SER A 221 4.27 -1.56 28.13
N LEU A 222 3.00 -1.55 27.70
CA LEU A 222 2.29 -0.33 27.37
C LEU A 222 1.66 0.33 28.60
N ARG A 223 1.89 1.64 28.73
CA ARG A 223 1.04 2.55 29.51
C ARG A 223 0.66 3.74 28.64
N ILE A 224 -0.64 3.99 28.48
CA ILE A 224 -1.11 5.18 27.79
C ILE A 224 -0.84 6.38 28.70
N ALA A 225 -0.28 7.44 28.13
CA ALA A 225 -0.02 8.70 28.82
C ALA A 225 -0.36 9.87 27.91
N GLU A 226 -0.76 10.99 28.49
CA GLU A 226 -1.06 12.21 27.75
C GLU A 226 0.12 12.65 26.87
N SER A 227 1.35 12.59 27.41
CA SER A 227 2.56 12.92 26.66
C SER A 227 2.72 12.05 25.41
N ARG A 228 2.36 10.76 25.47
CA ARG A 228 2.40 9.86 24.32
C ARG A 228 1.38 10.25 23.26
N ILE A 229 0.15 10.57 23.67
CA ILE A 229 -0.90 11.03 22.74
C ILE A 229 -0.45 12.30 22.01
N LYS A 230 0.05 13.30 22.76
CA LYS A 230 0.57 14.55 22.20
C LYS A 230 1.78 14.33 21.30
N ASN A 231 2.72 13.48 21.69
CA ASN A 231 3.91 13.19 20.88
C ASN A 231 3.54 12.45 19.59
N MET A 232 2.60 11.51 19.63
CA MET A 232 2.11 10.83 18.43
C MET A 232 1.45 11.83 17.48
N HIS A 233 0.60 12.73 17.99
CA HIS A 233 0.01 13.79 17.18
C HIS A 233 1.10 14.69 16.55
N LYS A 234 2.10 15.11 17.32
CA LYS A 234 3.24 15.90 16.80
C LYS A 234 4.01 15.17 15.71
N LEU A 235 4.16 13.86 15.85
CA LEU A 235 4.91 13.06 14.91
C LEU A 235 4.22 12.95 13.55
N ILE A 236 2.89 12.93 13.51
CA ILE A 236 2.13 12.65 12.29
C ILE A 236 1.57 13.87 11.56
N MET A 237 1.57 15.04 12.21
CA MET A 237 1.03 16.28 11.64
C MET A 237 2.15 17.15 11.08
N SER A 238 1.85 17.85 9.97
CA SER A 238 2.73 18.86 9.39
C SER A 238 1.88 19.96 8.77
N GLU A 239 2.20 21.21 9.08
CA GLU A 239 1.49 22.39 8.58
C GLU A 239 2.48 23.38 7.97
N ASP A 240 2.06 24.09 6.93
CA ASP A 240 2.85 25.17 6.32
C ASP A 240 2.54 26.54 6.95
N ASP A 241 1.39 26.66 7.64
CA ASP A 241 0.98 27.88 8.32
C ASP A 241 1.45 27.88 9.78
N GLU A 242 2.25 28.89 10.15
CA GLU A 242 2.85 28.99 11.50
C GLU A 242 1.81 28.97 12.63
N LYS A 243 0.59 29.51 12.40
CA LYS A 243 -0.45 29.50 13.43
C LYS A 243 -1.02 28.10 13.61
N LYS A 244 -1.23 27.36 12.52
CA LYS A 244 -1.66 25.95 12.60
C LYS A 244 -0.58 25.04 13.14
N GLU A 245 0.69 25.27 12.76
CA GLU A 245 1.83 24.52 13.30
C GLU A 245 1.91 24.63 14.83
N ALA A 246 1.62 25.82 15.39
CA ALA A 246 1.57 26.04 16.84
C ALA A 246 0.47 25.23 17.56
N LEU A 247 -0.56 24.76 16.84
CA LEU A 247 -1.63 23.91 17.39
C LEU A 247 -1.24 22.42 17.44
N ILE A 248 -0.13 22.03 16.81
CA ILE A 248 0.29 20.64 16.71
C ILE A 248 0.72 20.11 18.09
N GLY A 249 -0.01 19.09 18.57
CA GLY A 249 0.27 18.41 19.84
C GLY A 249 -0.24 19.18 21.05
N VAL A 250 -1.08 20.19 20.82
CA VAL A 250 -1.76 20.99 21.84
C VAL A 250 -3.25 20.66 21.79
N TRP A 251 -3.90 20.56 22.94
CA TRP A 251 -5.36 20.38 22.96
C TRP A 251 -6.03 21.56 22.28
N LYS A 252 -7.14 21.32 21.59
CA LYS A 252 -7.91 22.37 20.95
C LYS A 252 -8.30 23.43 21.98
N GLU A 253 -8.28 24.70 21.58
CA GLU A 253 -8.71 25.84 22.39
C GLU A 253 -10.05 26.42 21.89
N GLU A 254 -10.61 25.80 20.85
CA GLU A 254 -11.90 26.15 20.26
C GLU A 254 -12.70 24.86 19.99
N ASN A 255 -14.02 24.97 19.93
CA ASN A 255 -14.87 23.83 19.58
C ASN A 255 -14.68 23.48 18.11
N ASN A 256 -14.56 22.19 17.81
CA ASN A 256 -14.49 21.67 16.45
C ASN A 256 -15.76 20.87 16.10
N GLU A 257 -16.02 20.74 14.81
CA GLU A 257 -17.21 20.10 14.26
C GLU A 257 -16.91 19.46 12.90
N VAL A 258 -17.75 18.52 12.49
CA VAL A 258 -17.72 17.91 11.15
C VAL A 258 -19.12 17.82 10.58
N ILE A 259 -19.22 17.67 9.26
CA ILE A 259 -20.44 17.25 8.59
C ILE A 259 -20.44 15.72 8.54
N ASN A 260 -21.46 15.11 9.13
CA ASN A 260 -21.57 13.65 9.18
C ASN A 260 -22.15 13.08 7.88
N HIS A 261 -22.28 11.75 7.83
CA HIS A 261 -22.75 11.04 6.63
C HIS A 261 -24.21 11.34 6.22
N LYS A 262 -25.02 11.95 7.10
CA LYS A 262 -26.39 12.43 6.80
C LYS A 262 -26.42 13.91 6.38
N GLY A 263 -25.25 14.55 6.26
CA GLY A 263 -25.15 15.98 5.95
C GLY A 263 -25.43 16.88 7.15
N GLU A 264 -25.46 16.34 8.37
CA GLU A 264 -25.75 17.07 9.59
C GLU A 264 -24.47 17.52 10.29
N LYS A 265 -24.55 18.67 10.95
CA LYS A 265 -23.45 19.22 11.76
C LYS A 265 -23.32 18.45 13.07
N GLN A 266 -22.19 17.78 13.26
CA GLN A 266 -21.82 17.08 14.49
C GLN A 266 -20.76 17.90 15.23
N VAL A 267 -21.14 18.44 16.39
CA VAL A 267 -20.24 19.17 17.29
C VAL A 267 -19.63 18.17 18.28
N PHE A 268 -18.31 18.22 18.47
CA PHE A 268 -17.62 17.37 19.43
C PHE A 268 -17.64 17.97 20.84
N LEU A 269 -17.07 17.24 21.81
CA LEU A 269 -16.92 17.72 23.19
C LEU A 269 -16.30 19.13 23.24
N SER A 270 -16.77 19.96 24.17
CA SER A 270 -16.23 21.30 24.35
C SER A 270 -14.73 21.26 24.69
N TYR A 271 -13.97 22.22 24.15
CA TYR A 271 -12.53 22.33 24.40
C TYR A 271 -12.18 22.42 25.90
N GLU A 272 -13.04 23.03 26.71
CA GLU A 272 -12.86 23.19 28.16
C GLU A 272 -12.86 21.84 28.90
N GLU A 273 -13.60 20.85 28.37
CA GLU A 273 -13.73 19.53 28.98
C GLU A 273 -12.63 18.55 28.51
N VAL A 274 -11.92 18.86 27.42
CA VAL A 274 -10.94 17.95 26.80
C VAL A 274 -9.89 17.44 27.79
N PRO A 275 -9.20 18.28 28.59
CA PRO A 275 -8.15 17.79 29.49
C PRO A 275 -8.68 16.76 30.50
N LEU A 276 -9.85 17.04 31.09
CA LEU A 276 -10.47 16.15 32.08
C LEU A 276 -10.92 14.84 31.43
N ARG A 277 -11.63 14.89 30.30
CA ARG A 277 -12.14 13.67 29.66
C ARG A 277 -11.04 12.79 29.07
N ILE A 278 -9.93 13.38 28.59
CA ILE A 278 -8.75 12.60 28.18
C ILE A 278 -8.11 11.92 29.40
N HIS A 279 -7.97 12.63 30.52
CA HIS A 279 -7.44 12.03 31.75
C HIS A 279 -8.28 10.83 32.20
N GLU A 280 -9.60 10.99 32.27
CA GLU A 280 -10.53 9.90 32.62
C GLU A 280 -10.45 8.72 31.63
N LEU A 281 -10.33 9.00 30.34
CA LEU A 281 -10.16 7.98 29.31
C LEU A 281 -8.86 7.20 29.50
N ILE A 282 -7.74 7.89 29.74
CA ILE A 282 -6.43 7.28 29.98
C ILE A 282 -6.48 6.39 31.23
N ASP A 283 -7.00 6.90 32.34
CA ASP A 283 -7.09 6.15 33.60
C ASP A 283 -7.92 4.88 33.45
N LYS A 284 -9.10 5.00 32.82
CA LYS A 284 -9.97 3.86 32.56
C LYS A 284 -9.29 2.82 31.68
N THR A 285 -8.68 3.24 30.56
CA THR A 285 -8.03 2.32 29.62
C THR A 285 -6.82 1.63 30.25
N ASN A 286 -5.99 2.36 31.01
CA ASN A 286 -4.87 1.76 31.73
C ASN A 286 -5.36 0.76 32.80
N ALA A 287 -6.45 1.05 33.51
CA ALA A 287 -7.02 0.10 34.49
C ALA A 287 -7.55 -1.19 33.82
N GLU A 288 -8.17 -1.07 32.64
CA GLU A 288 -8.61 -2.24 31.85
C GLU A 288 -7.42 -3.05 31.32
N LEU A 289 -6.35 -2.38 30.86
CA LEU A 289 -5.09 -3.03 30.45
C LEU A 289 -4.41 -3.73 31.63
N ASP A 290 -4.32 -3.09 32.79
CA ASP A 290 -3.78 -3.69 34.01
C ASP A 290 -4.60 -4.94 34.41
N ALA A 291 -5.92 -4.90 34.26
CA ALA A 291 -6.76 -6.07 34.51
C ALA A 291 -6.49 -7.22 33.52
N HIS A 292 -6.27 -6.90 32.24
CA HIS A 292 -5.93 -7.86 31.20
C HIS A 292 -4.56 -8.51 31.44
N PHE A 293 -3.49 -7.73 31.63
CA PHE A 293 -2.14 -8.26 31.83
C PHE A 293 -1.98 -9.03 33.15
N ASN A 294 -2.75 -8.67 34.19
CA ASN A 294 -2.78 -9.43 35.44
C ASN A 294 -3.71 -10.67 35.40
N SER A 295 -4.24 -11.03 34.23
CA SER A 295 -5.09 -12.23 34.03
C SER A 295 -6.27 -12.33 35.02
N LYS A 296 -6.88 -11.19 35.37
CA LYS A 296 -8.07 -11.20 36.24
C LYS A 296 -9.22 -11.88 35.49
N LYS A 297 -9.92 -12.82 36.14
CA LYS A 297 -11.03 -13.63 35.56
C LYS A 297 -12.17 -12.83 34.87
N GLN A 298 -12.20 -11.52 35.00
CA GLN A 298 -13.22 -10.61 34.44
C GLN A 298 -12.63 -9.53 33.51
N SER A 299 -11.39 -9.68 33.02
CA SER A 299 -10.81 -8.68 32.10
C SER A 299 -11.59 -8.65 30.78
N ARG A 300 -11.90 -7.45 30.29
CA ARG A 300 -12.49 -7.28 28.95
C ARG A 300 -11.50 -7.75 27.88
N HIS A 301 -12.04 -8.29 26.79
CA HIS A 301 -11.24 -8.66 25.63
C HIS A 301 -10.50 -7.43 25.05
N PRO A 302 -9.22 -7.53 24.63
CA PRO A 302 -8.44 -6.39 24.14
C PRO A 302 -9.07 -5.60 22.99
N LEU A 303 -9.78 -6.28 22.07
CA LEU A 303 -10.59 -5.62 21.04
C LEU A 303 -11.57 -4.59 21.64
N TYR A 304 -12.27 -4.95 22.72
CA TYR A 304 -13.23 -4.05 23.35
C TYR A 304 -12.56 -2.87 24.04
N ILE A 305 -11.41 -3.09 24.67
CA ILE A 305 -10.62 -2.00 25.28
C ILE A 305 -10.19 -1.02 24.18
N ALA A 306 -9.64 -1.53 23.09
CA ALA A 306 -9.15 -0.73 21.97
C ALA A 306 -10.27 0.02 21.23
N ALA A 307 -11.41 -0.63 20.98
CA ALA A 307 -12.54 -0.04 20.27
C ALA A 307 -13.32 0.97 21.14
N ASP A 308 -13.46 0.72 22.44
CA ASP A 308 -14.03 1.69 23.39
C ASP A 308 -13.13 2.93 23.53
N PHE A 309 -11.81 2.73 23.62
CA PHE A 309 -10.86 3.84 23.58
C PHE A 309 -11.03 4.67 22.30
N HIS A 310 -11.10 3.99 21.15
CA HIS A 310 -11.24 4.62 19.85
C HIS A 310 -12.48 5.53 19.77
N LEU A 311 -13.66 4.99 20.11
CA LEU A 311 -14.92 5.74 20.07
C LEU A 311 -14.90 6.94 21.01
N LYS A 312 -14.37 6.79 22.24
CA LYS A 312 -14.31 7.88 23.21
C LYS A 312 -13.30 8.94 22.82
N TYR A 313 -12.13 8.54 22.32
CA TYR A 313 -11.13 9.47 21.84
C TYR A 313 -11.69 10.34 20.69
N LEU A 314 -12.38 9.72 19.72
CA LEU A 314 -13.00 10.46 18.63
C LEU A 314 -14.19 11.31 19.06
N TYR A 315 -14.91 10.92 20.12
CA TYR A 315 -15.96 11.75 20.70
C TYR A 315 -15.39 13.01 21.36
N ILE A 316 -14.28 12.86 22.11
CA ILE A 316 -13.56 13.99 22.73
C ILE A 316 -12.98 14.90 21.64
N HIS A 317 -12.42 14.30 20.58
CA HIS A 317 -11.81 14.97 19.44
C HIS A 317 -10.81 16.07 19.87
N PRO A 318 -9.73 15.69 20.58
CA PRO A 318 -8.97 16.60 21.44
C PRO A 318 -8.07 17.60 20.70
N PHE A 319 -7.75 17.37 19.43
CA PHE A 319 -6.88 18.24 18.62
C PHE A 319 -7.68 19.03 17.58
N TYR A 320 -7.09 20.07 17.00
CA TYR A 320 -7.73 20.84 15.93
C TYR A 320 -7.95 20.00 14.66
N ASP A 321 -7.00 19.11 14.33
CA ASP A 321 -7.04 18.15 13.22
C ASP A 321 -6.22 16.88 13.60
N GLY A 322 -6.09 15.89 12.73
CA GLY A 322 -5.24 14.71 12.95
C GLY A 322 -5.81 13.67 13.93
N ASN A 323 -7.01 13.91 14.45
CA ASN A 323 -7.63 13.04 15.45
C ASN A 323 -7.92 11.63 14.92
N GLY A 324 -8.40 11.49 13.68
CA GLY A 324 -8.67 10.19 13.05
C GLY A 324 -7.41 9.31 13.00
N ARG A 325 -6.31 9.86 12.49
CA ARG A 325 -5.01 9.17 12.41
C ARG A 325 -4.47 8.82 13.80
N THR A 326 -4.52 9.76 14.73
CA THR A 326 -4.07 9.54 16.11
C THR A 326 -4.90 8.44 16.81
N ALA A 327 -6.22 8.43 16.61
CA ALA A 327 -7.11 7.40 17.16
C ALA A 327 -6.75 6.01 16.63
N ARG A 328 -6.57 5.86 15.31
CA ARG A 328 -6.19 4.58 14.69
C ARG A 328 -4.81 4.11 15.18
N LEU A 329 -3.85 5.02 15.32
CA LEU A 329 -2.53 4.69 15.87
C LEU A 329 -2.60 4.19 17.31
N LEU A 330 -3.33 4.89 18.18
CA LEU A 330 -3.48 4.51 19.59
C LEU A 330 -4.28 3.21 19.75
N THR A 331 -5.31 2.98 18.94
CA THR A 331 -6.06 1.72 18.92
C THR A 331 -5.16 0.53 18.59
N ASN A 332 -4.33 0.66 17.56
CA ASN A 332 -3.40 -0.42 17.20
C ASN A 332 -2.26 -0.57 18.20
N LEU A 333 -1.80 0.52 18.83
CA LEU A 333 -0.87 0.45 19.95
C LEU A 333 -1.44 -0.40 21.11
N ILE A 334 -2.70 -0.18 21.47
CA ILE A 334 -3.40 -0.99 22.49
C ILE A 334 -3.43 -2.46 22.06
N LEU A 335 -3.89 -2.77 20.84
CA LEU A 335 -4.01 -4.15 20.34
C LEU A 335 -2.66 -4.87 20.30
N ILE A 336 -1.63 -4.23 19.73
CA ILE A 336 -0.28 -4.81 19.60
C ILE A 336 0.34 -5.05 20.97
N SER A 337 0.14 -4.14 21.93
CA SER A 337 0.62 -4.35 23.30
C SER A 337 -0.04 -5.54 24.01
N CYS A 338 -1.25 -5.90 23.59
CA CYS A 338 -1.98 -7.08 24.06
C CYS A 338 -1.72 -8.33 23.20
N GLY A 339 -0.84 -8.25 22.19
CA GLY A 339 -0.46 -9.37 21.34
C GLY A 339 -1.31 -9.59 20.10
N TYR A 340 -2.25 -8.70 19.79
CA TYR A 340 -3.06 -8.78 18.57
C TYR A 340 -2.43 -7.98 17.43
N PRO A 341 -2.61 -8.39 16.16
CA PRO A 341 -2.15 -7.61 15.03
C PRO A 341 -2.94 -6.29 14.90
N PRO A 342 -2.43 -5.31 14.13
CA PRO A 342 -3.13 -4.04 13.92
C PRO A 342 -4.43 -4.23 13.15
N ILE A 343 -5.40 -3.33 13.38
CA ILE A 343 -6.58 -3.17 12.55
C ILE A 343 -6.26 -2.15 11.45
N ILE A 344 -6.62 -2.49 10.21
CA ILE A 344 -6.47 -1.61 9.05
C ILE A 344 -7.84 -1.35 8.43
N ILE A 345 -8.24 -0.07 8.38
CA ILE A 345 -9.44 0.37 7.67
C ILE A 345 -9.03 0.72 6.25
N THR A 346 -9.69 0.16 5.25
CA THR A 346 -9.33 0.33 3.84
C THR A 346 -10.31 1.26 3.12
N ASP A 347 -10.00 1.66 1.88
CA ASP A 347 -10.93 2.43 1.05
C ASP A 347 -12.29 1.75 0.88
N ARG A 348 -12.35 0.42 0.96
CA ARG A 348 -13.62 -0.35 0.85
C ARG A 348 -14.47 -0.25 2.12
N THR A 349 -13.84 -0.04 3.27
CA THR A 349 -14.50 -0.09 4.59
C THR A 349 -14.60 1.27 5.28
N LYS A 350 -13.94 2.32 4.76
CA LYS A 350 -13.94 3.66 5.35
C LYS A 350 -15.33 4.28 5.53
N GLU A 351 -16.23 4.09 4.56
CA GLU A 351 -17.59 4.66 4.64
C GLU A 351 -18.42 3.98 5.74
N VAL A 352 -18.21 2.67 5.92
CA VAL A 352 -18.84 1.90 7.00
C VAL A 352 -18.29 2.36 8.35
N TYR A 353 -16.97 2.55 8.44
CA TYR A 353 -16.31 3.07 9.64
C TYR A 353 -16.85 4.43 10.07
N TYR A 354 -16.90 5.43 9.18
CA TYR A 354 -17.42 6.76 9.50
C TYR A 354 -18.89 6.74 9.85
N ARG A 355 -19.70 5.97 9.11
CA ARG A 355 -21.12 5.80 9.41
C ARG A 355 -21.33 5.23 10.81
N LEU A 356 -20.64 4.15 11.17
CA LEU A 356 -20.81 3.51 12.48
C LEU A 356 -20.40 4.42 13.64
N ILE A 357 -19.31 5.17 13.51
CA ILE A 357 -18.92 6.16 14.52
C ILE A 357 -20.02 7.21 14.70
N SER A 358 -20.53 7.75 13.60
CA SER A 358 -21.62 8.73 13.60
C SER A 358 -22.92 8.18 14.20
N GLU A 359 -23.30 6.94 13.86
CA GLU A 359 -24.49 6.28 14.40
C GLU A 359 -24.41 6.08 15.91
N VAL A 360 -23.25 5.65 16.42
CA VAL A 360 -23.04 5.45 17.85
C VAL A 360 -22.99 6.78 18.60
N GLN A 361 -22.25 7.77 18.09
CA GLN A 361 -22.00 9.02 18.82
C GLN A 361 -23.15 10.03 18.73
N SER A 362 -23.91 10.02 17.63
CA SER A 362 -24.89 11.07 17.34
C SER A 362 -26.34 10.60 17.40
N TYR A 363 -26.60 9.30 17.18
CA TYR A 363 -27.97 8.76 17.11
C TYR A 363 -28.24 7.65 18.14
N GLY A 364 -27.29 7.38 19.04
CA GLY A 364 -27.46 6.43 20.14
C GLY A 364 -27.49 4.97 19.70
N ALA A 365 -26.93 4.64 18.53
CA ALA A 365 -26.83 3.26 18.08
C ALA A 365 -25.91 2.44 19.00
N ASP A 366 -26.16 1.14 19.06
CA ASP A 366 -25.34 0.21 19.84
C ASP A 366 -23.87 0.23 19.41
N LYS A 367 -22.98 0.47 20.37
CA LYS A 367 -21.52 0.41 20.21
C LYS A 367 -21.03 -0.97 19.76
N GLU A 368 -21.75 -2.04 20.04
CA GLU A 368 -21.42 -3.39 19.56
C GLU A 368 -21.37 -3.47 18.03
N LEU A 369 -22.09 -2.62 17.30
CA LEU A 369 -21.98 -2.53 15.84
C LEU A 369 -20.56 -2.10 15.41
N PHE A 370 -20.00 -1.11 16.10
CA PHE A 370 -18.63 -0.66 15.86
C PHE A 370 -17.61 -1.69 16.33
N TYR A 371 -17.85 -2.34 17.47
CA TYR A 371 -16.95 -3.39 17.96
C TYR A 371 -16.89 -4.59 17.03
N ALA A 372 -18.04 -5.05 16.51
CA ALA A 372 -18.11 -6.11 15.52
C ALA A 372 -17.37 -5.73 14.23
N PHE A 373 -17.56 -4.50 13.74
CA PHE A 373 -16.83 -3.99 12.58
C PHE A 373 -15.31 -4.01 12.80
N MET A 374 -14.83 -3.52 13.95
CA MET A 374 -13.41 -3.56 14.29
C MET A 374 -12.90 -5.00 14.42
N GLY A 375 -13.72 -5.89 14.99
CA GLY A 375 -13.44 -7.32 15.08
C GLY A 375 -13.26 -7.99 13.71
N GLU A 376 -14.12 -7.69 12.74
CA GLU A 376 -13.98 -8.20 11.38
C GLU A 376 -12.66 -7.75 10.72
N ARG A 377 -12.26 -6.48 10.91
CA ARG A 377 -11.00 -5.96 10.38
C ARG A 377 -9.79 -6.62 11.05
N LEU A 378 -9.90 -6.92 12.34
CA LEU A 378 -8.88 -7.70 13.06
C LEU A 378 -8.76 -9.12 12.51
N GLN A 379 -9.90 -9.79 12.26
CA GLN A 379 -9.93 -11.13 11.66
C GLN A 379 -9.34 -11.13 10.25
N GLU A 380 -9.61 -10.11 9.44
CA GLU A 380 -9.00 -9.95 8.10
C GLU A 380 -7.47 -9.91 8.20
N THR A 381 -6.94 -9.14 9.16
CA THR A 381 -5.50 -9.06 9.38
C THR A 381 -4.92 -10.37 9.89
N GLN A 382 -5.60 -11.05 10.81
CA GLN A 382 -5.19 -12.39 11.29
C GLN A 382 -5.19 -13.43 10.15
N ARG A 383 -6.17 -13.39 9.25
CA ARG A 383 -6.20 -14.28 8.07
C ARG A 383 -5.05 -13.99 7.11
N LEU A 384 -4.73 -12.72 6.86
CA LEU A 384 -3.57 -12.35 6.05
C LEU A 384 -2.27 -12.92 6.64
N ILE A 385 -2.11 -12.86 7.98
CA ILE A 385 -0.97 -13.45 8.66
C ILE A 385 -0.93 -14.97 8.45
N LEU A 386 -2.05 -15.66 8.66
CA LEU A 386 -2.13 -17.10 8.43
C LEU A 386 -1.84 -17.49 6.97
N ASP A 387 -2.34 -16.72 6.00
CA ASP A 387 -2.06 -16.95 4.59
C ASP A 387 -0.54 -16.85 4.31
N ALA A 388 0.15 -15.88 4.90
CA ALA A 388 1.60 -15.74 4.78
C ALA A 388 2.35 -16.91 5.45
N LEU A 389 1.86 -17.39 6.59
CA LEU A 389 2.40 -18.54 7.31
C LEU A 389 2.23 -19.84 6.51
N ASP A 390 1.11 -19.97 5.81
CA ASP A 390 0.83 -21.08 4.88
C ASP A 390 1.62 -20.97 3.56
N GLY A 391 2.49 -19.97 3.41
CA GLY A 391 3.32 -19.75 2.23
C GLY A 391 2.57 -19.18 1.03
N LYS A 392 1.35 -18.66 1.22
CA LYS A 392 0.63 -17.95 0.17
C LYS A 392 1.26 -16.59 -0.04
N ASP A 393 1.17 -16.11 -1.27
CA ASP A 393 1.62 -14.77 -1.60
C ASP A 393 0.67 -13.73 -0.97
N ILE A 394 1.25 -12.85 -0.18
CA ILE A 394 0.58 -11.70 0.45
C ILE A 394 1.07 -10.37 -0.14
N SER A 395 1.94 -10.43 -1.16
CA SER A 395 2.33 -9.27 -1.95
C SER A 395 1.16 -8.81 -2.82
N GLU A 396 1.25 -7.57 -3.30
CA GLU A 396 0.23 -7.02 -4.19
C GLU A 396 0.66 -7.18 -5.65
N ASP A 397 -0.29 -7.23 -6.58
CA ASP A 397 -0.03 -7.25 -8.02
C ASP A 397 0.98 -6.14 -8.46
N ASP A 398 0.99 -5.01 -7.73
CA ASP A 398 1.88 -3.85 -7.92
C ASP A 398 3.37 -4.06 -7.53
N ASP A 399 3.75 -5.20 -6.93
CA ASP A 399 5.17 -5.48 -6.61
C ASP A 399 5.99 -5.82 -7.87
N PHE A 400 5.36 -6.35 -8.92
CA PHE A 400 6.03 -6.55 -10.22
C PHE A 400 6.31 -5.22 -10.94
N ASP A 401 5.35 -4.30 -10.94
CA ASP A 401 5.54 -2.95 -11.51
C ASP A 401 6.61 -2.15 -10.75
N LYS A 402 6.79 -2.43 -9.45
CA LYS A 402 7.87 -1.89 -8.63
C LYS A 402 9.24 -2.44 -9.03
N GLU A 403 9.39 -3.73 -9.29
CA GLU A 403 10.64 -4.27 -9.84
C GLU A 403 10.99 -3.63 -11.17
N ILE A 404 10.00 -3.41 -12.04
CA ILE A 404 10.19 -2.70 -13.32
C ILE A 404 10.60 -1.24 -13.10
N ALA A 405 9.98 -0.53 -12.15
CA ALA A 405 10.32 0.87 -11.88
C ALA A 405 11.71 1.04 -11.25
N LEU A 406 12.11 0.14 -10.35
CA LEU A 406 13.46 0.11 -9.78
C LEU A 406 14.49 -0.21 -10.85
N LEU A 407 14.23 -1.22 -11.67
CA LEU A 407 15.08 -1.57 -12.81
C LEU A 407 15.23 -0.37 -13.77
N LYS A 408 14.14 0.35 -14.09
CA LYS A 408 14.20 1.56 -14.92
C LYS A 408 15.07 2.67 -14.31
N ASN A 409 14.98 2.91 -13.01
CA ASN A 409 15.81 3.91 -12.34
C ASN A 409 17.29 3.50 -12.25
N GLU A 410 17.58 2.22 -12.02
CA GLU A 410 18.95 1.69 -12.08
C GLU A 410 19.52 1.83 -13.50
N LEU A 411 18.72 1.55 -14.53
CA LEU A 411 19.11 1.67 -15.93
C LEU A 411 19.27 3.12 -16.41
N ASN A 412 18.54 4.09 -15.84
CA ASN A 412 18.66 5.52 -16.14
C ASN A 412 20.03 6.14 -15.77
N THR A 413 20.95 5.36 -15.18
CA THR A 413 22.34 5.80 -14.94
C THR A 413 23.28 5.59 -16.13
N LYS A 414 22.80 4.99 -17.23
CA LYS A 414 23.57 4.80 -18.48
C LYS A 414 22.91 5.57 -19.63
N GLU A 415 23.50 6.69 -20.03
CA GLU A 415 23.03 7.58 -21.12
C GLU A 415 23.16 6.99 -22.55
N ASP A 416 23.49 5.72 -22.71
CA ASP A 416 23.81 5.11 -24.01
C ASP A 416 22.60 4.40 -24.62
N GLU A 417 21.58 5.16 -25.01
CA GLU A 417 20.45 4.62 -25.77
C GLU A 417 20.89 4.20 -27.19
N VAL A 418 20.40 3.05 -27.65
CA VAL A 418 20.58 2.62 -29.03
C VAL A 418 19.62 3.39 -29.93
N ILE A 419 20.14 4.43 -30.60
CA ILE A 419 19.36 5.27 -31.52
C ILE A 419 19.33 4.68 -32.94
N ILE A 420 20.43 4.03 -33.37
CA ILE A 420 20.62 3.56 -34.75
C ILE A 420 21.12 2.12 -34.74
N GLY A 421 20.41 1.23 -35.45
CA GLY A 421 20.86 -0.12 -35.77
C GLY A 421 21.59 -0.16 -37.11
N TYR A 422 22.36 -1.23 -37.36
CA TYR A 422 23.09 -1.41 -38.60
C TYR A 422 22.20 -1.42 -39.84
N ASP A 423 21.01 -2.01 -39.74
CA ASP A 423 20.04 -2.08 -40.85
C ASP A 423 19.52 -0.69 -41.26
N ASP A 424 19.54 0.26 -40.33
CA ASP A 424 19.10 1.65 -40.53
C ASP A 424 20.29 2.61 -40.78
N LEU A 425 21.53 2.11 -40.73
CA LEU A 425 22.74 2.89 -40.91
C LEU A 425 22.95 3.20 -42.39
N ASN A 426 23.14 4.48 -42.72
CA ASN A 426 23.77 4.82 -43.99
C ASN A 426 25.29 4.59 -43.88
N LEU A 427 25.73 3.38 -44.27
CA LEU A 427 27.12 2.97 -44.15
C LEU A 427 28.08 3.84 -44.98
N VAL A 428 27.62 4.40 -46.10
CA VAL A 428 28.44 5.27 -46.95
C VAL A 428 28.80 6.54 -46.19
N ASP A 429 27.80 7.28 -45.73
CA ASP A 429 27.98 8.50 -44.93
C ASP A 429 28.81 8.22 -43.67
N PHE A 430 28.52 7.09 -42.99
CA PHE A 430 29.27 6.69 -41.80
C PHE A 430 30.77 6.50 -42.09
N LEU A 431 31.13 5.83 -43.20
CA LEU A 431 32.53 5.63 -43.59
C LEU A 431 33.18 6.95 -44.05
N GLU A 432 32.45 7.83 -44.72
CA GLU A 432 32.95 9.16 -45.08
C GLU A 432 33.24 10.02 -43.86
N ASP A 433 32.39 9.94 -42.83
CA ASP A 433 32.56 10.72 -41.60
C ASP A 433 33.64 10.14 -40.68
N ASN A 434 33.77 8.80 -40.61
CA ASN A 434 34.62 8.14 -39.62
C ASN A 434 35.89 7.51 -40.18
N ALA A 435 35.83 6.90 -41.37
CA ALA A 435 36.96 6.16 -41.93
C ALA A 435 37.85 7.02 -42.82
N LEU A 436 37.26 7.92 -43.62
CA LEU A 436 38.02 8.77 -44.53
C LEU A 436 38.97 9.75 -43.82
N PRO A 437 38.59 10.49 -42.76
CA PRO A 437 39.52 11.37 -42.06
C PRO A 437 40.67 10.59 -41.43
N LEU A 438 40.38 9.40 -40.88
CA LEU A 438 41.40 8.51 -40.34
C LEU A 438 42.40 8.08 -41.41
N LEU A 439 41.91 7.62 -42.56
CA LEU A 439 42.72 7.19 -43.70
C LEU A 439 43.66 8.31 -44.18
N LEU A 440 43.15 9.53 -44.32
CA LEU A 440 43.94 10.67 -44.80
C LEU A 440 45.02 11.05 -43.79
N ASN A 441 44.68 11.12 -42.51
CA ASN A 441 45.65 11.46 -41.45
C ASN A 441 46.76 10.39 -41.33
N LEU A 442 46.41 9.10 -41.49
CA LEU A 442 47.38 8.00 -41.53
C LEU A 442 48.33 8.13 -42.74
N CYS A 443 47.80 8.44 -43.92
CA CYS A 443 48.61 8.69 -45.12
C CYS A 443 49.56 9.87 -44.92
N GLU A 444 49.09 10.99 -44.37
CA GLU A 444 49.93 12.16 -44.09
C GLU A 444 51.03 11.86 -43.08
N LYS A 445 50.72 11.11 -42.01
CA LYS A 445 51.70 10.66 -41.03
C LYS A 445 52.74 9.74 -41.68
N GLY A 446 52.30 8.82 -42.54
CA GLY A 446 53.15 7.85 -43.24
C GLY A 446 54.10 8.50 -44.25
N LYS A 447 53.65 9.54 -44.97
CA LYS A 447 54.49 10.31 -45.92
C LYS A 447 55.73 10.91 -45.26
N LYS A 448 55.67 11.26 -43.97
CA LYS A 448 56.85 11.76 -43.21
C LYS A 448 57.97 10.72 -43.09
N LEU A 449 57.67 9.45 -43.33
CA LEU A 449 58.63 8.34 -43.29
C LEU A 449 59.02 7.85 -44.70
N GLU A 450 58.47 8.42 -45.77
CA GLU A 450 58.64 7.93 -47.14
C GLU A 450 60.10 7.93 -47.60
N GLU A 451 60.88 8.95 -47.23
CA GLU A 451 62.32 9.06 -47.58
C GLU A 451 63.19 7.94 -46.97
N LEU A 452 62.65 7.18 -46.02
CA LEU A 452 63.34 6.08 -45.36
C LEU A 452 63.10 4.72 -46.05
N PHE A 453 62.13 4.62 -46.96
CA PHE A 453 61.71 3.36 -47.59
C PHE A 453 61.66 3.48 -49.11
N LYS A 454 61.80 2.37 -49.85
CA LYS A 454 61.68 2.42 -51.32
C LYS A 454 60.24 2.64 -51.77
N LYS A 455 59.28 2.12 -51.03
CA LYS A 455 57.85 2.17 -51.40
C LYS A 455 56.99 2.33 -50.15
N ASN A 456 55.91 3.10 -50.29
CA ASN A 456 54.77 3.04 -49.39
C ASN A 456 53.61 2.32 -50.08
N GLN A 457 52.88 1.54 -49.30
CA GLN A 457 51.68 0.86 -49.73
C GLN A 457 50.61 1.00 -48.66
N ILE A 458 49.38 1.18 -49.11
CA ILE A 458 48.18 1.16 -48.28
C ILE A 458 47.12 0.30 -48.96
N SER A 459 46.63 -0.68 -48.23
CA SER A 459 45.55 -1.56 -48.66
C SER A 459 44.28 -1.15 -47.93
N ILE A 460 43.22 -0.93 -48.69
CA ILE A 460 41.89 -0.58 -48.17
C ILE A 460 40.98 -1.77 -48.43
N HIS A 461 40.33 -2.25 -47.37
CA HIS A 461 39.39 -3.35 -47.42
C HIS A 461 38.02 -2.83 -47.00
N ILE A 462 37.01 -3.06 -47.84
CA ILE A 462 35.61 -2.72 -47.53
C ILE A 462 34.80 -3.99 -47.80
N GLY A 463 34.42 -4.70 -46.74
CA GLY A 463 33.81 -6.03 -46.84
C GLY A 463 34.69 -7.01 -47.62
N GLN A 464 34.16 -7.60 -48.70
CA GLN A 464 34.90 -8.58 -49.51
C GLN A 464 35.87 -7.95 -50.53
N LYS A 465 35.84 -6.63 -50.71
CA LYS A 465 36.67 -5.93 -51.70
C LYS A 465 37.96 -5.44 -51.05
N TRP A 466 39.08 -5.67 -51.71
CA TRP A 466 40.39 -5.24 -51.24
C TRP A 466 41.27 -4.82 -52.41
N GLU A 467 41.91 -3.67 -52.27
CA GLU A 467 42.85 -3.14 -53.26
C GLU A 467 43.99 -2.40 -52.56
N THR A 468 45.17 -2.37 -53.20
CA THR A 468 46.38 -1.74 -52.66
C THR A 468 46.87 -0.62 -53.57
N THR A 469 47.26 0.50 -52.98
CA THR A 469 47.78 1.67 -53.70
C THR A 469 48.86 2.40 -52.91
N THR A 470 49.34 3.55 -53.40
CA THR A 470 50.29 4.43 -52.68
C THR A 470 49.53 5.46 -51.84
N PHE A 471 50.19 6.10 -50.86
CA PHE A 471 49.54 7.12 -50.02
C PHE A 471 48.94 8.30 -50.82
N ASN A 472 49.50 8.64 -51.99
CA ASN A 472 48.97 9.71 -52.83
C ASN A 472 47.65 9.35 -53.51
N ASN A 473 47.41 8.05 -53.73
CA ASN A 473 46.24 7.56 -54.44
C ASN A 473 45.19 6.93 -53.50
N ALA A 474 45.43 6.95 -52.18
CA ALA A 474 44.58 6.33 -51.18
C ALA A 474 43.14 6.89 -51.16
N HIS A 475 43.00 8.22 -51.25
CA HIS A 475 41.69 8.88 -51.30
C HIS A 475 40.88 8.44 -52.53
N ALA A 476 41.51 8.44 -53.71
CA ALA A 476 40.87 8.00 -54.95
C ALA A 476 40.45 6.52 -54.88
N LEU A 477 41.29 5.67 -54.27
CA LEU A 477 40.94 4.27 -54.05
C LEU A 477 39.78 4.10 -53.08
N PHE A 478 39.76 4.85 -51.97
CA PHE A 478 38.67 4.83 -51.01
C PHE A 478 37.33 5.15 -51.68
N ASN A 479 37.25 6.25 -52.43
CA ASN A 479 36.02 6.64 -53.13
C ASN A 479 35.60 5.59 -54.16
N LYS A 480 36.55 5.00 -54.90
CA LYS A 480 36.28 3.91 -55.84
C LYS A 480 35.65 2.70 -55.13
N LEU A 481 36.21 2.27 -53.99
CA LEU A 481 35.69 1.13 -53.24
C LEU A 481 34.35 1.44 -52.57
N LEU A 482 34.18 2.67 -52.10
CA LEU A 482 32.96 3.15 -51.46
C LEU A 482 31.77 3.14 -52.42
N HIS A 483 31.95 3.59 -53.67
CA HIS A 483 30.90 3.52 -54.71
C HIS A 483 30.49 2.09 -55.10
N GLN A 484 31.29 1.11 -54.72
CA GLN A 484 31.10 -0.29 -55.05
C GLN A 484 30.63 -1.11 -53.85
N ILE A 485 30.36 -0.48 -52.71
CA ILE A 485 29.96 -1.16 -51.48
C ILE A 485 28.55 -1.76 -51.61
N GLU A 486 28.35 -2.94 -51.03
CA GLU A 486 27.04 -3.50 -50.77
C GLU A 486 26.79 -3.41 -49.26
N PRO A 487 26.04 -2.40 -48.76
CA PRO A 487 25.93 -2.14 -47.32
C PRO A 487 25.47 -3.35 -46.52
N LYS A 488 24.50 -4.11 -47.03
CA LYS A 488 23.97 -5.31 -46.35
C LYS A 488 24.96 -6.46 -46.19
N ASN A 489 26.08 -6.45 -46.91
CA ASN A 489 27.10 -7.50 -46.90
C ASN A 489 28.47 -7.01 -46.41
N THR A 490 28.54 -5.80 -45.84
CA THR A 490 29.81 -5.18 -45.44
C THR A 490 29.95 -5.14 -43.93
N TYR A 491 30.64 -6.11 -43.34
CA TYR A 491 30.76 -6.22 -41.88
C TYR A 491 32.02 -5.58 -41.31
N ASP A 492 32.93 -5.12 -42.16
CA ASP A 492 34.16 -4.49 -41.73
C ASP A 492 34.71 -3.47 -42.74
N PHE A 493 35.59 -2.62 -42.22
CA PHE A 493 36.46 -1.74 -42.97
C PHE A 493 37.88 -1.86 -42.42
N LYS A 494 38.88 -2.14 -43.26
CA LYS A 494 40.28 -2.33 -42.82
C LYS A 494 41.25 -1.45 -43.59
N ILE A 495 42.25 -0.96 -42.88
CA ILE A 495 43.40 -0.25 -43.43
C ILE A 495 44.65 -1.01 -43.02
N ASP A 496 45.37 -1.53 -44.01
CA ASP A 496 46.70 -2.14 -43.82
C ASP A 496 47.75 -1.23 -44.48
N ILE A 497 48.70 -0.73 -43.69
CA ILE A 497 49.79 0.12 -44.16
C ILE A 497 51.08 -0.67 -44.16
N SER A 498 51.84 -0.58 -45.25
CA SER A 498 53.15 -1.21 -45.40
C SER A 498 54.18 -0.22 -45.93
N LEU A 499 55.23 0.02 -45.16
CA LEU A 499 56.44 0.73 -45.59
C LEU A 499 57.47 -0.33 -45.99
N VAL A 500 57.81 -0.38 -47.27
CA VAL A 500 58.55 -1.49 -47.90
C VAL A 500 59.96 -1.07 -48.25
N ASP A 501 60.90 -1.94 -47.90
CA ASP A 501 62.34 -1.82 -48.12
C ASP A 501 62.99 -0.56 -47.53
N PHE A 502 63.38 -0.62 -46.26
CA PHE A 502 64.15 0.44 -45.61
C PHE A 502 65.50 0.69 -46.31
N ILE A 503 65.77 1.92 -46.74
CA ILE A 503 66.93 2.24 -47.62
C ILE A 503 68.16 2.78 -46.90
N LYS A 504 68.06 3.12 -45.61
CA LYS A 504 69.16 3.77 -44.87
C LYS A 504 70.05 2.79 -44.07
N ASN A 505 69.91 1.47 -44.27
CA ASN A 505 70.65 0.41 -43.54
C ASN A 505 71.36 -0.63 -44.45
N GLY A 506 71.89 -0.21 -45.61
CA GLY A 506 72.67 -1.09 -46.49
C GLY A 506 71.89 -2.32 -47.00
N ILE A 507 72.47 -3.52 -46.90
CA ILE A 507 71.86 -4.79 -47.33
C ILE A 507 70.75 -5.28 -46.38
N ASN A 508 70.64 -4.74 -45.17
CA ASN A 508 69.69 -5.14 -44.14
C ASN A 508 68.37 -4.36 -44.28
N SER A 509 67.76 -4.45 -45.46
CA SER A 509 66.44 -3.88 -45.77
C SER A 509 65.33 -4.64 -45.04
N PHE A 510 64.30 -3.92 -44.58
CA PHE A 510 63.12 -4.53 -43.92
C PHE A 510 61.84 -3.74 -44.21
N ASN A 511 60.69 -4.38 -43.92
CA ASN A 511 59.37 -3.78 -44.04
C ASN A 511 58.79 -3.47 -42.65
N VAL A 512 57.90 -2.48 -42.59
CA VAL A 512 57.09 -2.16 -41.41
C VAL A 512 55.63 -2.21 -41.81
N VAL A 513 54.81 -2.95 -41.05
CA VAL A 513 53.39 -3.16 -41.33
C VAL A 513 52.56 -2.75 -40.13
N TRP A 514 51.46 -2.05 -40.35
CA TRP A 514 50.51 -1.65 -39.32
C TRP A 514 49.07 -1.76 -39.81
N LYS A 515 48.12 -2.06 -38.91
CA LYS A 515 46.73 -2.36 -39.26
C LYS A 515 45.73 -1.64 -38.38
N CYS A 516 44.61 -1.25 -38.97
CA CYS A 516 43.42 -0.76 -38.29
C CYS A 516 42.16 -1.37 -38.91
N THR A 517 41.19 -1.75 -38.09
CA THR A 517 39.93 -2.37 -38.50
C THR A 517 38.76 -1.73 -37.76
N LEU A 518 37.69 -1.41 -38.49
CA LEU A 518 36.37 -1.10 -37.96
C LEU A 518 35.46 -2.30 -38.23
N ASP A 519 35.05 -3.01 -37.18
CA ASP A 519 34.10 -4.13 -37.26
C ASP A 519 32.69 -3.64 -36.96
N PHE A 520 31.73 -3.89 -37.86
CA PHE A 520 30.34 -3.45 -37.75
C PHE A 520 29.47 -4.50 -37.07
N GLY A 521 28.91 -4.14 -35.91
CA GLY A 521 27.97 -4.95 -35.14
C GLY A 521 26.52 -4.51 -35.34
N ARG A 522 25.58 -5.06 -34.58
CA ARG A 522 24.15 -4.76 -34.79
C ARG A 522 23.73 -3.33 -34.45
N VAL A 523 24.37 -2.71 -33.46
CA VAL A 523 23.96 -1.39 -32.90
C VAL A 523 25.13 -0.43 -32.73
N GLY A 524 26.32 -0.86 -33.14
CA GLY A 524 27.56 -0.13 -32.96
C GLY A 524 28.72 -0.83 -33.64
N TYR A 525 29.88 -0.22 -33.60
CA TYR A 525 31.09 -0.67 -34.27
C TYR A 525 32.26 -0.76 -33.29
N THR A 526 33.25 -1.58 -33.65
CA THR A 526 34.47 -1.77 -32.87
C THR A 526 35.67 -1.32 -33.69
N ILE A 527 36.50 -0.45 -33.14
CA ILE A 527 37.77 -0.04 -33.74
C ILE A 527 38.88 -0.88 -33.12
N LYS A 528 39.74 -1.49 -33.94
CA LYS A 528 40.90 -2.28 -33.52
C LYS A 528 42.15 -1.80 -34.24
N PHE A 529 43.24 -1.62 -33.53
CA PHE A 529 44.54 -1.24 -34.10
C PHE A 529 45.69 -1.63 -33.17
N ASP A 530 46.89 -1.76 -33.74
CA ASP A 530 48.07 -2.16 -32.96
C ASP A 530 48.78 -0.92 -32.36
N TYR A 531 49.08 -0.97 -31.06
CA TYR A 531 49.85 0.06 -30.35
C TYR A 531 50.86 -0.56 -29.39
N GLU A 532 52.15 -0.20 -29.53
CA GLU A 532 53.23 -0.62 -28.62
C GLU A 532 53.39 -2.13 -28.39
N GLY A 533 52.83 -2.98 -29.26
CA GLY A 533 52.86 -4.44 -29.15
C GLY A 533 51.56 -5.06 -28.64
N ASP A 534 50.59 -4.24 -28.22
CA ASP A 534 49.25 -4.63 -27.79
C ASP A 534 48.18 -4.26 -28.83
N SER A 535 47.09 -5.04 -28.87
CA SER A 535 45.94 -4.76 -29.74
C SER A 535 44.91 -3.92 -28.97
N MET A 536 44.74 -2.66 -29.36
CA MET A 536 43.76 -1.75 -28.78
C MET A 536 42.37 -2.05 -29.35
N LYS A 537 41.33 -1.93 -28.52
CA LYS A 537 39.93 -2.19 -28.92
C LYS A 537 38.98 -1.16 -28.30
N TRP A 538 38.27 -0.40 -29.13
CA TRP A 538 37.25 0.55 -28.71
C TRP A 538 35.89 0.18 -29.27
N VAL A 539 34.82 0.33 -28.48
CA VAL A 539 33.43 -0.01 -28.87
C VAL A 539 32.58 1.25 -28.80
N LYS A 540 31.85 1.55 -29.89
CA LYS A 540 31.03 2.76 -30.00
C LYS A 540 29.68 2.45 -30.65
N LEU A 541 28.64 3.22 -30.30
CA LEU A 541 27.35 3.17 -30.98
C LEU A 541 27.41 3.94 -32.30
N TYR A 542 26.56 3.59 -33.27
CA TYR A 542 26.60 4.21 -34.60
C TYR A 542 26.34 5.71 -34.62
N HIS A 543 25.55 6.23 -33.68
CA HIS A 543 25.30 7.66 -33.57
C HIS A 543 26.46 8.43 -32.90
N LYS A 544 27.52 7.73 -32.46
CA LYS A 544 28.73 8.31 -31.88
C LYS A 544 29.91 8.14 -32.84
N ASN A 545 30.24 9.20 -33.56
CA ASN A 545 31.41 9.24 -34.43
C ASN A 545 32.74 9.13 -33.65
N ILE A 546 33.81 8.75 -34.35
CA ILE A 546 35.18 8.80 -33.85
C ILE A 546 35.53 10.28 -33.61
N SER A 547 35.88 10.62 -32.37
CA SER A 547 36.26 11.97 -31.99
C SER A 547 37.62 12.35 -32.59
N ALA A 548 37.91 13.65 -32.66
CA ALA A 548 39.20 14.14 -33.14
C ALA A 548 40.37 13.63 -32.27
N GLU A 549 40.16 13.49 -30.96
CA GLU A 549 41.11 12.93 -30.02
C GLU A 549 41.39 11.46 -30.30
N GLU A 550 40.35 10.64 -30.49
CA GLU A 550 40.48 9.22 -30.84
C GLU A 550 41.17 9.03 -32.19
N HIS A 551 40.83 9.85 -33.19
CA HIS A 551 41.53 9.87 -34.48
C HIS A 551 43.04 10.11 -34.31
N LYS A 552 43.39 11.11 -33.50
CA LYS A 552 44.77 11.48 -33.25
C LYS A 552 45.52 10.32 -32.58
N GLU A 553 44.91 9.68 -31.59
CA GLU A 553 45.53 8.56 -30.88
C GLU A 553 45.78 7.36 -31.80
N ILE A 554 44.82 7.00 -32.66
CA ILE A 554 45.04 5.94 -33.67
C ILE A 554 46.18 6.31 -34.62
N VAL A 555 46.26 7.56 -35.09
CA VAL A 555 47.32 8.00 -36.01
C VAL A 555 48.70 8.06 -35.32
N ASP A 556 48.74 8.50 -34.07
CA ASP A 556 49.96 8.50 -33.27
C ASP A 556 50.42 7.07 -32.95
N SER A 557 49.47 6.13 -32.80
CA SER A 557 49.78 4.71 -32.62
C SER A 557 50.57 4.13 -33.79
N PHE A 558 50.13 4.40 -35.02
CA PHE A 558 50.82 4.03 -36.24
C PHE A 558 52.23 4.64 -36.31
N GLY A 559 52.33 5.96 -36.07
CA GLY A 559 53.62 6.65 -36.12
C GLY A 559 54.63 6.09 -35.10
N ASN A 560 54.18 5.85 -33.87
CA ASN A 560 55.01 5.27 -32.80
C ASN A 560 55.42 3.84 -33.13
N HIS A 561 54.50 3.02 -33.63
CA HIS A 561 54.80 1.67 -34.09
C HIS A 561 55.94 1.68 -35.13
N CYS A 562 55.84 2.53 -36.15
CA CYS A 562 56.88 2.62 -37.18
C CYS A 562 58.23 3.06 -36.61
N LEU A 563 58.26 4.11 -35.78
CA LEU A 563 59.51 4.59 -35.19
C LEU A 563 60.17 3.55 -34.29
N THR A 564 59.38 2.83 -33.50
CA THR A 564 59.86 1.76 -32.63
C THR A 564 60.47 0.62 -33.44
N GLU A 565 59.78 0.16 -34.50
CA GLU A 565 60.27 -0.93 -35.33
C GLU A 565 61.54 -0.55 -36.11
N ILE A 566 61.61 0.68 -36.65
CA ILE A 566 62.81 1.19 -37.30
C ILE A 566 63.98 1.25 -36.31
N ARG A 567 63.78 1.84 -35.13
CA ARG A 567 64.85 1.93 -34.10
C ARG A 567 65.33 0.55 -33.67
N ARG A 568 64.42 -0.40 -33.50
CA ARG A 568 64.73 -1.78 -33.11
C ARG A 568 65.58 -2.50 -34.16
N ARG A 569 65.32 -2.28 -35.45
CA ARG A 569 66.02 -2.96 -36.56
C ARG A 569 67.24 -2.23 -37.11
N VAL A 570 67.44 -0.95 -36.79
CA VAL A 570 68.66 -0.20 -37.14
C VAL A 570 69.75 -0.33 -36.06
N LYS A 571 69.39 -0.56 -34.79
CA LYS A 571 70.35 -0.76 -33.69
C LYS A 571 70.93 -2.19 -33.60
N ASN A 572 70.25 -3.16 -34.19
CA ASN A 572 70.70 -4.54 -34.38
C ASN A 572 71.18 -4.71 -35.81
#